data_AF-A0A8H7QQ13-F1
#
_entry.id   AF-A0A8H7QQ13-F1
#
_cell.length_a   1.000
_cell.length_b   1.000
_cell.length_c   1.000
_cell.angle_alpha   90.00
_cell.angle_beta   90.00
_cell.angle_gamma   90.00
#
_symmetry.space_group_name_H-M   'P 1'
#
loop_
_entity.id
_entity.type
_entity.pdbx_description
1 polymer ?
#
loop_
_entity_poly.entity_id
_entity_poly.type
_entity_poly.pdbx_seq_one_letter_code
_entity_poly.pdbx_strand_id
1 'polypeptide(L)'
;MFWGCITADGPGYGTVILEGTINSEEYVKILDSSLLDTLDYYGKTASDIRFQQDKASPHKSDHVWYQLKRRLDNYMTKPRTKEELANRISVKWDKITQKECLRYIDSIPSRIEAVIKSNSGSTSF
;
A
#
# COMPACT_ATOMS: atom_id res chain seq x y z
N MET A 1 -6.76 -4.07 -11.85
CA MET A 1 -6.73 -3.20 -10.64
C MET A 1 -5.27 -2.82 -10.33
N PHE A 2 -5.01 -1.80 -9.51
CA PHE A 2 -3.66 -1.42 -9.04
C PHE A 2 -3.63 -1.48 -7.51
N TRP A 3 -2.53 -1.96 -6.94
CA TRP A 3 -2.19 -1.84 -5.52
C TRP A 3 -0.84 -1.16 -5.39
N GLY A 4 -0.66 -0.33 -4.37
CA GLY A 4 0.62 0.27 -4.02
C GLY A 4 0.54 0.89 -2.63
N CYS A 5 1.68 0.98 -1.95
CA CYS A 5 1.80 1.64 -0.65
C CYS A 5 2.68 2.91 -0.75
N ILE A 6 2.52 3.84 0.20
CA ILE A 6 3.38 5.02 0.34
C ILE A 6 3.99 5.05 1.74
N THR A 7 5.20 5.59 1.83
CA THR A 7 5.97 5.73 3.08
C THR A 7 6.41 7.18 3.28
N ALA A 8 7.01 7.50 4.43
CA ALA A 8 7.62 8.81 4.67
C ALA A 8 8.86 9.08 3.78
N ASP A 9 9.38 8.06 3.11
CA ASP A 9 10.58 8.11 2.28
C ASP A 9 10.24 8.12 0.78
N GLY A 10 9.04 7.67 0.41
CA GLY A 10 8.52 7.73 -0.95
C GLY A 10 7.46 6.67 -1.28
N PRO A 11 7.07 6.57 -2.56
CA PRO A 11 6.18 5.51 -3.05
C PRO A 11 6.87 4.14 -2.97
N GLY A 12 6.13 3.11 -2.55
CA GLY A 12 6.56 1.72 -2.66
C GLY A 12 6.30 1.13 -4.04
N TYR A 13 6.62 -0.15 -4.24
CA TYR A 13 6.32 -0.85 -5.48
C TYR A 13 4.81 -0.94 -5.72
N GLY A 14 4.41 -0.72 -6.98
CA GLY A 14 3.03 -0.84 -7.44
C GLY A 14 2.78 -2.17 -8.14
N THR A 15 1.93 -3.02 -7.58
CA THR A 15 1.46 -4.26 -8.22
C THR A 15 0.25 -3.97 -9.09
N VAL A 16 0.18 -4.61 -10.27
CA VAL A 16 -0.97 -4.45 -11.17
C VAL A 16 -1.57 -5.80 -11.49
N ILE A 17 -2.90 -5.81 -11.40
CA ILE A 17 -3.68 -7.01 -11.11
C ILE A 17 -4.55 -7.23 -12.33
N LEU A 18 -4.18 -8.28 -13.07
CA LEU A 18 -4.40 -8.40 -14.51
C LEU A 18 -5.76 -8.99 -14.92
N GLU A 19 -6.44 -9.64 -13.98
CA GLU A 19 -7.70 -10.36 -14.15
C GLU A 19 -8.60 -10.11 -12.93
N GLY A 20 -9.91 -10.17 -13.10
CA GLY A 20 -10.89 -10.33 -12.02
C GLY A 20 -10.91 -9.30 -10.88
N THR A 21 -11.41 -9.77 -9.74
CA THR A 21 -11.54 -9.03 -8.47
C THR A 21 -10.66 -9.71 -7.42
N ILE A 22 -9.82 -8.95 -6.72
CA ILE A 22 -8.89 -9.49 -5.72
C ILE A 22 -9.63 -10.34 -4.69
N ASN A 23 -9.25 -11.62 -4.59
CA ASN A 23 -9.56 -12.46 -3.45
C ASN A 23 -8.44 -12.38 -2.38
N SER A 24 -8.65 -12.97 -1.19
CA SER A 24 -7.68 -12.89 -0.10
C SER A 24 -6.33 -13.55 -0.40
N GLU A 25 -6.27 -14.59 -1.23
CA GLU A 25 -4.99 -15.26 -1.58
C GLU A 25 -4.18 -14.43 -2.57
N GLU A 26 -4.84 -13.73 -3.49
CA GLU A 26 -4.21 -12.76 -4.38
C GLU A 26 -3.72 -11.54 -3.62
N TYR A 27 -4.51 -11.03 -2.66
CA TYR A 27 -4.09 -9.93 -1.81
C TYR A 27 -2.83 -10.26 -1.01
N VAL A 28 -2.73 -11.48 -0.50
CA VAL A 28 -1.51 -11.95 0.19
C VAL A 28 -0.30 -11.94 -0.74
N LYS A 29 -0.40 -12.46 -1.98
CA LYS A 29 0.71 -12.44 -2.95
C LYS A 29 1.22 -11.03 -3.27
N ILE A 30 0.32 -10.05 -3.24
CA ILE A 30 0.61 -8.62 -3.40
C ILE A 30 1.39 -8.06 -2.20
N LEU A 31 1.02 -8.47 -0.97
CA LEU A 31 1.78 -8.12 0.24
C LEU A 31 3.18 -8.77 0.20
N ASP A 32 3.26 -10.09 -0.04
CA ASP A 32 4.50 -10.88 -0.07
C ASP A 32 5.59 -10.35 -1.02
N SER A 33 5.15 -9.66 -2.06
CA SER A 33 6.02 -9.00 -3.03
C SER A 33 6.04 -7.50 -2.72
N SER A 34 5.16 -6.73 -3.35
CA SER A 34 5.30 -5.28 -3.45
C SER A 34 5.26 -4.51 -2.12
N LEU A 35 4.76 -5.08 -1.01
CA LEU A 35 4.98 -4.48 0.32
C LEU A 35 6.38 -4.77 0.84
N LEU A 36 6.85 -6.02 0.78
CA LEU A 36 8.14 -6.43 1.37
C LEU A 36 9.31 -5.91 0.56
N ASP A 37 9.21 -5.97 -0.78
CA ASP A 37 10.10 -5.32 -1.72
C ASP A 37 10.33 -3.85 -1.36
N THR A 38 9.25 -3.15 -0.95
CA THR A 38 9.28 -1.74 -0.56
C THR A 38 10.04 -1.53 0.74
N LEU A 39 9.87 -2.44 1.71
CA LEU A 39 10.56 -2.35 2.98
C LEU A 39 12.07 -2.56 2.80
N ASP A 40 12.47 -3.59 2.06
CA ASP A 40 13.88 -3.85 1.71
C ASP A 40 14.50 -2.66 0.96
N TYR A 41 13.83 -2.14 -0.08
CA TYR A 41 14.30 -0.99 -0.85
C TYR A 41 14.51 0.29 -0.01
N TYR A 42 13.64 0.55 0.97
CA TYR A 42 13.79 1.69 1.90
C TYR A 42 14.59 1.34 3.16
N GLY A 43 15.22 0.16 3.23
CA GLY A 43 16.04 -0.28 4.37
C GLY A 43 15.26 -0.44 5.68
N LYS A 44 13.96 -0.77 5.60
CA LYS A 44 13.03 -0.83 6.74
C LYS A 44 12.76 -2.25 7.19
N THR A 45 12.71 -2.43 8.50
CA THR A 45 12.22 -3.65 9.16
C THR A 45 10.72 -3.52 9.49
N ALA A 46 10.10 -4.62 9.91
CA ALA A 46 8.73 -4.61 10.45
C ALA A 46 8.58 -3.70 11.70
N SER A 47 9.68 -3.38 12.40
CA SER A 47 9.71 -2.45 13.55
C SER A 47 9.59 -0.98 13.14
N ASP A 48 10.02 -0.63 11.93
CA ASP A 48 10.15 0.76 11.46
C ASP A 48 8.85 1.29 10.83
N ILE A 49 7.81 0.46 10.72
CA ILE A 49 6.58 0.78 10.00
C ILE A 49 5.30 0.50 10.82
N ARG A 50 4.23 1.20 10.45
CA ARG A 50 2.86 0.89 10.84
C ARG A 50 2.03 0.72 9.57
N PHE A 51 1.69 -0.52 9.23
CA PHE A 51 0.90 -0.81 8.03
C PHE A 51 -0.56 -0.38 8.23
N GLN A 52 -1.04 0.51 7.36
CA GLN A 52 -2.42 1.02 7.37
C GLN A 52 -3.11 0.64 6.06
N GLN A 53 -4.27 0.00 6.17
CA GLN A 53 -5.14 -0.39 5.06
C GLN A 53 -6.62 -0.15 5.45
N ASP A 54 -7.52 -0.19 4.47
CA ASP A 54 -8.95 -0.03 4.71
C ASP A 54 -9.61 -1.32 5.24
N LYS A 55 -10.95 -1.29 5.36
CA LYS A 55 -11.76 -2.42 5.82
C LYS A 55 -12.45 -3.20 4.68
N ALA A 56 -11.86 -3.26 3.47
CA ALA A 56 -12.37 -4.09 2.39
C ALA A 56 -12.38 -5.59 2.74
N SER A 57 -13.25 -6.37 2.10
CA SER A 57 -13.43 -7.81 2.40
C SER A 57 -12.17 -8.66 2.26
N PRO A 58 -11.29 -8.47 1.25
CA PRO A 58 -10.03 -9.21 1.18
C PRO A 58 -9.12 -8.94 2.39
N HIS A 59 -9.07 -7.71 2.89
CA HIS A 59 -8.21 -7.28 4.01
C HIS A 59 -8.71 -7.80 5.39
N LYS A 60 -9.91 -8.40 5.42
CA LYS A 60 -10.60 -8.89 6.62
C LYS A 60 -10.49 -10.39 6.85
N SER A 61 -10.01 -11.20 5.90
CA SER A 61 -9.93 -12.64 6.13
C SER A 61 -8.77 -12.98 7.07
N ASP A 62 -9.00 -13.90 8.02
CA ASP A 62 -7.95 -14.34 8.96
C ASP A 62 -6.76 -14.96 8.23
N HIS A 63 -7.01 -15.53 7.04
CA HIS A 63 -5.97 -16.02 6.14
C HIS A 63 -5.00 -14.89 5.74
N VAL A 64 -5.48 -13.69 5.41
CA VAL A 64 -4.58 -12.56 5.07
C VAL A 64 -3.72 -12.18 6.27
N TRP A 65 -4.31 -12.06 7.46
CA TRP A 65 -3.57 -11.67 8.67
C TRP A 65 -2.56 -12.72 9.14
N TYR A 66 -2.89 -14.00 9.00
CA TYR A 66 -1.96 -15.10 9.27
C TYR A 66 -0.79 -15.13 8.28
N GLN A 67 -1.08 -14.98 6.99
CA GLN A 67 -0.05 -15.05 5.96
C GLN A 67 0.87 -13.83 5.95
N LEU A 68 0.34 -12.60 6.10
CA LEU A 68 1.14 -11.38 6.19
C LEU A 68 2.23 -11.50 7.27
N LYS A 69 1.87 -12.02 8.46
CA LYS A 69 2.82 -12.28 9.55
C LYS A 69 3.91 -13.30 9.20
N ARG A 70 3.56 -14.33 8.42
CA ARG A 70 4.50 -15.39 7.99
C ARG A 70 5.41 -15.00 6.81
N ARG A 71 5.08 -13.90 6.12
CA ARG A 71 5.69 -13.58 4.82
C ARG A 71 6.58 -12.35 4.89
N LEU A 72 6.34 -11.44 5.84
CA LEU A 72 7.28 -10.38 6.30
C LEU A 72 8.73 -10.84 6.52
N ASP A 73 8.99 -12.14 6.63
CA ASP A 73 10.32 -12.75 6.75
C ASP A 73 11.15 -12.78 5.44
N ASN A 74 10.59 -12.58 4.22
CA ASN A 74 11.33 -12.76 2.93
C ASN A 74 10.79 -11.95 1.71
N TYR A 75 11.67 -11.68 0.71
CA TYR A 75 11.46 -11.54 -0.76
C TYR A 75 11.73 -10.18 -1.49
N MET A 76 11.86 -10.27 -2.84
CA MET A 76 12.31 -9.20 -3.78
C MET A 76 11.75 -9.29 -5.24
N THR A 77 10.72 -8.49 -5.55
CA THR A 77 10.36 -7.82 -6.84
C THR A 77 9.75 -8.62 -8.00
N LYS A 78 8.68 -8.07 -8.63
CA LYS A 78 8.64 -7.61 -10.06
C LYS A 78 7.24 -7.24 -10.60
N PRO A 79 7.18 -6.27 -11.54
CA PRO A 79 6.13 -6.12 -12.57
C PRO A 79 6.74 -6.54 -13.96
N ARG A 80 6.37 -6.08 -15.17
CA ARG A 80 5.63 -4.90 -15.65
C ARG A 80 5.14 -5.11 -17.12
N THR A 81 4.38 -6.17 -17.43
CA THR A 81 3.98 -6.55 -18.82
C THR A 81 2.56 -7.13 -18.99
N LYS A 82 1.70 -6.48 -19.82
CA LYS A 82 0.25 -6.72 -20.15
C LYS A 82 -0.85 -5.75 -19.62
N GLU A 83 -0.81 -4.99 -18.52
CA GLU A 83 0.29 -4.48 -17.70
C GLU A 83 1.23 -3.48 -18.44
N GLU A 84 0.95 -3.15 -19.71
CA GLU A 84 1.40 -1.85 -20.28
C GLU A 84 0.70 -0.69 -19.56
N LEU A 85 -0.54 -0.92 -19.10
CA LEU A 85 -1.21 -0.05 -18.13
C LEU A 85 -0.44 0.06 -16.80
N ALA A 86 0.30 -0.98 -16.39
CA ALA A 86 1.22 -0.88 -15.25
C ALA A 86 2.49 -0.12 -15.57
N ASN A 87 3.02 -0.18 -16.80
CA ASN A 87 4.05 0.76 -17.21
C ASN A 87 3.56 2.19 -17.03
N ARG A 88 2.35 2.52 -17.51
CA ARG A 88 1.82 3.90 -17.42
C ARG A 88 1.49 4.31 -15.98
N ILE A 89 0.87 3.46 -15.17
CA ILE A 89 0.55 3.80 -13.77
C ILE A 89 1.82 3.82 -12.92
N SER A 90 2.71 2.82 -13.04
CA SER A 90 3.96 2.81 -12.29
C SER A 90 4.87 3.97 -12.69
N VAL A 91 5.04 4.30 -13.98
CA VAL A 91 5.82 5.49 -14.41
C VAL A 91 5.23 6.83 -13.90
N LYS A 92 3.99 6.83 -13.39
CA LYS A 92 3.41 7.96 -12.64
C LYS A 92 3.57 7.83 -11.12
N TRP A 93 3.49 6.60 -10.60
CA TRP A 93 3.68 6.25 -9.20
C TRP A 93 5.15 6.44 -8.76
N ASP A 94 6.10 5.92 -9.54
CA ASP A 94 7.55 6.10 -9.46
C ASP A 94 7.98 7.59 -9.54
N LYS A 95 7.05 8.51 -9.86
CA LYS A 95 7.26 9.97 -9.92
C LYS A 95 6.60 10.73 -8.78
N ILE A 96 5.86 10.07 -7.89
CA ILE A 96 5.39 10.67 -6.64
C ILE A 96 6.63 10.94 -5.78
N THR A 97 6.88 12.19 -5.42
CA THR A 97 8.05 12.55 -4.63
C THR A 97 7.84 12.25 -3.15
N GLN A 98 8.94 12.06 -2.40
CA GLN A 98 8.89 12.01 -0.93
C GLN A 98 8.12 13.20 -0.33
N LYS A 99 8.28 14.40 -0.91
CA LYS A 99 7.58 15.63 -0.51
C LYS A 99 6.06 15.59 -0.74
N GLU A 100 5.58 14.73 -1.64
CA GLU A 100 4.15 14.48 -1.83
C GLU A 100 3.65 13.41 -0.86
N CYS A 101 4.39 12.32 -0.67
CA CYS A 101 4.08 11.30 0.34
C CYS A 101 4.00 11.88 1.76
N LEU A 102 5.01 12.66 2.17
CA LEU A 102 5.02 13.38 3.45
C LEU A 102 3.81 14.30 3.58
N ARG A 103 3.50 15.11 2.56
CA ARG A 103 2.32 16.01 2.60
C ARG A 103 1.00 15.26 2.84
N TYR A 104 0.85 14.03 2.34
CA TYR A 104 -0.31 13.19 2.65
C TYR A 104 -0.26 12.64 4.08
N ILE A 105 0.90 12.19 4.55
CA ILE A 105 1.11 11.64 5.91
C ILE A 105 0.92 12.73 6.98
N ASP A 106 1.57 13.88 6.81
CA ASP A 106 1.49 15.05 7.69
C ASP A 106 0.08 15.64 7.78
N SER A 107 -0.77 15.37 6.78
CA SER A 107 -2.19 15.78 6.81
C SER A 107 -3.07 14.89 7.70
N ILE A 108 -2.63 13.66 8.04
CA ILE A 108 -3.45 12.68 8.76
C ILE A 108 -3.98 13.21 10.10
N PRO A 109 -3.18 13.86 10.98
CA PRO A 109 -3.69 14.44 12.22
C PRO A 109 -4.80 15.47 11.98
N SER A 110 -4.62 16.39 11.04
CA SER A 110 -5.61 17.41 10.68
C SER A 110 -6.90 16.81 10.11
N ARG A 111 -6.80 15.72 9.33
CA ARG A 111 -7.96 14.97 8.80
C ARG A 111 -8.71 14.25 9.92
N ILE A 112 -8.00 13.64 10.87
CA ILE A 112 -8.59 13.03 12.08
C ILE A 112 -9.30 14.09 12.92
N GLU A 113 -8.66 15.24 13.18
CA GLU A 113 -9.28 16.37 13.88
C GLU A 113 -10.55 16.87 13.18
N ALA A 114 -10.55 16.97 11.85
CA ALA A 114 -11.73 17.39 11.09
C ALA A 114 -12.89 16.40 11.23
N VAL A 115 -12.61 15.09 11.21
CA VAL A 115 -13.61 14.03 11.42
C VAL A 115 -14.13 13.99 12.86
N ILE A 116 -13.29 14.33 13.85
CA ILE A 116 -13.73 14.51 15.25
C ILE A 116 -14.65 15.73 15.35
N LYS A 117 -14.26 16.88 14.77
CA LYS A 117 -15.03 18.13 14.78
C LYS A 117 -16.36 18.02 14.00
N SER A 118 -16.46 17.13 13.01
CA SER A 118 -17.70 16.82 12.29
C SER A 118 -18.57 15.75 12.97
N ASN A 119 -18.21 15.28 14.18
CA ASN A 119 -18.87 14.16 14.87
C ASN A 119 -18.96 12.87 14.02
N SER A 120 -17.86 12.49 13.36
CA SER A 120 -17.76 11.41 12.36
C SER A 120 -18.51 11.65 11.04
N GLY A 121 -19.01 12.86 10.80
CA GLY A 121 -19.55 13.29 9.51
C GLY A 121 -18.46 13.49 8.45
N SER A 122 -18.88 13.63 7.19
CA SER A 122 -17.96 13.92 6.07
C SER A 122 -17.24 15.27 6.26
N THR A 123 -16.08 15.42 5.61
CA THR A 123 -15.24 16.62 5.67
C THR A 123 -14.81 17.03 4.26
N SER A 124 -14.13 18.17 4.12
CA SER A 124 -13.59 18.67 2.84
C SER A 124 -12.18 18.13 2.51
N PHE A 125 -11.82 16.95 3.05
CA PHE A 125 -10.50 16.31 2.95
C PHE A 125 -10.56 14.91 2.32
#